data_AF-A0A353S7I1-F1
#
_entry.id   AF-A0A353S7I1-F1
#
_cell.length_a   1.000
_cell.length_b   1.000
_cell.length_c   1.000
_cell.angle_alpha   90.00
_cell.angle_beta   90.00
_cell.angle_gamma   90.00
#
_symmetry.space_group_name_H-M   'P 1'
#
loop_
_entity.id
_entity.type
_entity.pdbx_description
1 polymer ?
#
loop_
_entity_poly.entity_id
_entity_poly.type
_entity_poly.pdbx_seq_one_letter_code
_entity_poly.pdbx_strand_id
1 'polypeptide(L)'
;MDINTITACGECCTECKKRLSSACPGCIEADGYVPAWAESGRCKVHACCREHNARFCGLCGEFPCDRMEKLIHWNPDIKFRMFQLKKTYGT
;
A
#
# COMPACT_ATOMS: atom_id res chain seq x y z
N MET A 1 -9.59 -4.65 11.26
CA MET A 1 -9.37 -3.78 10.08
C MET A 1 -10.04 -4.43 8.89
N ASP A 2 -10.73 -3.67 8.04
CA ASP A 2 -11.33 -4.19 6.82
C ASP A 2 -10.22 -4.31 5.75
N ILE A 3 -10.15 -5.45 5.05
CA ILE A 3 -9.19 -5.65 3.96
C ILE A 3 -9.35 -4.60 2.84
N ASN A 4 -10.55 -4.05 2.68
CA ASN A 4 -10.85 -3.02 1.69
C ASN A 4 -10.24 -1.66 2.03
N THR A 5 -9.79 -1.44 3.27
CA THR A 5 -9.16 -0.17 3.69
C THR A 5 -7.64 -0.24 3.73
N ILE A 6 -7.06 -1.41 3.44
CA ILE A 6 -5.62 -1.65 3.38
C ILE A 6 -5.08 -1.17 2.04
N THR A 7 -4.12 -0.27 2.10
CA THR A 7 -3.42 0.29 0.94
C THR A 7 -2.34 -0.66 0.43
N ALA A 8 -1.83 -0.41 -0.78
CA ALA A 8 -0.77 -1.21 -1.39
C ALA A 8 0.47 -1.41 -0.49
N CYS A 9 0.81 -0.42 0.33
CA CYS A 9 1.92 -0.44 1.30
C CYS A 9 1.52 -0.88 2.72
N GLY A 10 0.32 -1.41 2.93
CA GLY A 10 -0.09 -2.04 4.20
C GLY A 10 -0.54 -1.07 5.30
N GLU A 11 -0.60 0.22 4.97
CA GLU A 11 -1.23 1.27 5.78
C GLU A 11 -2.75 1.27 5.61
N CYS A 12 -3.46 1.91 6.53
CA CYS A 12 -4.92 1.99 6.52
C CYS A 12 -5.39 3.39 6.13
N CYS A 13 -6.15 3.51 5.03
CA CYS A 13 -6.64 4.83 4.59
C CYS A 13 -7.59 5.48 5.61
N THR A 14 -8.36 4.71 6.37
CA THR A 14 -9.29 5.24 7.38
C THR A 14 -8.58 5.77 8.63
N GLU A 15 -7.32 5.41 8.84
CA GLU A 15 -6.49 5.91 9.96
C GLU A 15 -5.54 7.04 9.50
N CYS A 16 -5.52 7.36 8.20
CA CYS A 16 -4.65 8.38 7.64
C CYS A 16 -5.17 9.79 7.98
N LYS A 17 -4.37 10.58 8.72
CA LYS A 17 -4.71 11.97 9.08
C LYS A 17 -5.12 12.85 7.90
N LYS A 18 -4.46 12.70 6.74
CA LYS A 18 -4.77 13.48 5.51
C LYS A 18 -6.11 13.08 4.89
N ARG A 19 -6.51 11.81 5.02
CA ARG A 19 -7.83 11.32 4.58
C ARG A 19 -8.91 11.84 5.54
N LEU A 20 -8.66 11.75 6.84
CA LEU A 20 -9.58 12.23 7.88
C LEU A 20 -9.82 13.75 7.79
N SER A 21 -8.82 14.54 7.38
CA SER A 21 -8.96 15.98 7.17
C SER A 21 -9.55 16.35 5.80
N SER A 22 -10.02 15.39 5.01
CA SER A 22 -10.51 15.59 3.62
C SER A 22 -9.51 16.24 2.65
N ALA A 23 -8.22 16.32 3.03
CA ALA A 23 -7.16 16.88 2.18
C ALA A 23 -6.62 15.87 1.16
N CYS A 24 -7.00 14.60 1.29
CA CYS A 24 -6.60 13.52 0.41
C CYS A 24 -7.81 12.59 0.15
N PRO A 25 -8.09 12.25 -1.12
CA PRO A 25 -9.12 11.26 -1.46
C PRO A 25 -8.79 9.83 -0.99
N GLY A 26 -7.55 9.54 -0.61
CA GLY A 26 -7.10 8.20 -0.20
C GLY A 26 -6.34 7.48 -1.31
N CYS A 27 -5.35 6.65 -0.95
CA CYS A 27 -4.51 5.96 -1.93
C CYS A 27 -5.30 4.94 -2.77
N ILE A 28 -6.35 4.35 -2.19
CA ILE A 28 -7.19 3.35 -2.83
C ILE A 28 -8.12 4.03 -3.85
N GLU A 29 -8.85 5.05 -3.41
CA GLU A 29 -9.81 5.79 -4.23
C GLU A 29 -9.13 6.63 -5.31
N ALA A 30 -7.94 7.15 -5.04
CA ALA A 30 -7.14 7.86 -6.03
C ALA A 30 -6.37 6.93 -6.98
N ASP A 31 -6.51 5.61 -6.82
CA ASP A 31 -5.79 4.63 -7.64
C ASP A 31 -4.25 4.82 -7.65
N GLY A 32 -3.71 5.27 -6.51
CA GLY A 32 -2.30 5.62 -6.33
C GLY A 32 -1.90 7.03 -6.80
N TYR A 33 -2.82 7.83 -7.36
CA TYR A 33 -2.58 9.22 -7.78
C TYR A 33 -2.95 10.22 -6.68
N VAL A 34 -2.18 10.22 -5.60
CA VAL A 34 -2.45 11.13 -4.47
C VAL A 34 -2.14 12.58 -4.88
N PRO A 35 -3.10 13.53 -4.81
CA PRO A 35 -2.91 14.90 -5.30
C PRO A 35 -1.72 15.64 -4.67
N ALA A 36 -1.48 15.38 -3.39
CA ALA A 36 -0.36 16.01 -2.67
C ALA A 36 1.02 15.65 -3.25
N TRP A 37 1.13 14.61 -4.09
CA TRP A 37 2.38 14.14 -4.69
C TRP A 37 2.21 13.95 -6.21
N ALA A 38 1.33 14.74 -6.83
CA ALA A 38 0.97 14.61 -8.25
C ALA A 38 2.19 14.66 -9.19
N GLU A 39 3.23 15.43 -8.86
CA GLU A 39 4.48 15.53 -9.62
C GLU A 39 5.28 14.21 -9.64
N SER A 40 5.10 13.36 -8.63
CA SER A 40 5.69 12.01 -8.60
C SER A 40 4.94 11.02 -9.48
N GLY A 41 3.78 11.43 -10.04
CA GLY A 41 2.87 10.57 -10.76
C GLY A 41 2.22 9.53 -9.84
N ARG A 42 2.09 8.31 -10.35
CA ARG A 42 1.45 7.21 -9.61
C ARG A 42 2.40 6.62 -8.56
N CYS A 43 1.88 6.31 -7.38
CA CYS A 43 2.63 5.57 -6.35
C CYS A 43 3.19 4.25 -6.91
N LYS A 44 4.52 4.07 -6.84
CA LYS A 44 5.22 2.92 -7.39
C LYS A 44 4.83 1.59 -6.72
N VAL A 45 4.51 1.60 -5.43
CA VAL A 45 4.03 0.42 -4.70
C VAL A 45 2.66 -0.01 -5.20
N HIS A 46 1.78 0.97 -5.45
CA HIS A 46 0.44 0.73 -5.98
C HIS A 46 0.50 0.19 -7.41
N ALA A 47 1.34 0.78 -8.25
CA ALA A 47 1.58 0.30 -9.61
C ALA A 47 2.07 -1.17 -9.61
N CYS A 48 3.07 -1.48 -8.79
CA CYS A 48 3.58 -2.84 -8.62
C CYS A 48 2.48 -3.82 -8.16
N CYS A 49 1.68 -3.45 -7.14
CA CYS A 49 0.59 -4.32 -6.69
C CYS A 49 -0.44 -4.59 -7.80
N ARG A 50 -0.78 -3.59 -8.63
CA ARG A 50 -1.68 -3.78 -9.78
C ARG A 50 -1.11 -4.69 -10.85
N GLU A 51 0.15 -4.51 -11.21
CA GLU A 51 0.83 -5.37 -12.20
C GLU A 51 0.82 -6.84 -11.75
N HIS A 52 0.95 -7.08 -10.45
CA HIS A 52 0.95 -8.41 -9.85
C HIS A 52 -0.45 -8.90 -9.42
N ASN A 53 -1.51 -8.17 -9.74
CA ASN A 53 -2.89 -8.44 -9.31
C ASN A 53 -3.03 -8.68 -7.78
N ALA A 54 -2.17 -8.02 -7.00
CA ALA A 54 -2.17 -8.07 -5.55
C ALA A 54 -2.90 -6.85 -4.99
N ARG A 55 -3.72 -7.05 -3.96
CA ARG A 55 -4.39 -5.92 -3.30
C ARG A 55 -3.42 -5.05 -2.50
N PHE A 56 -2.52 -5.70 -1.79
CA PHE A 56 -1.40 -5.08 -1.10
C PHE A 56 -0.19 -6.01 -1.17
N CYS A 57 1.01 -5.48 -0.94
CA CYS A 57 2.25 -6.18 -1.22
C CYS A 57 2.35 -7.57 -0.57
N GLY A 58 1.83 -7.74 0.65
CA GLY A 58 1.80 -9.04 1.36
C GLY A 58 0.95 -10.14 0.69
N LEU A 59 -0.02 -9.79 -0.15
CA LEU A 59 -0.81 -10.75 -0.95
C LEU A 59 -0.22 -11.03 -2.33
N CYS A 60 0.92 -10.41 -2.68
CA CYS A 60 1.60 -10.75 -3.92
C CYS A 60 2.06 -12.21 -3.89
N GLY A 61 1.90 -12.92 -5.02
CA GLY A 61 2.37 -14.30 -5.17
C GLY A 61 3.89 -14.45 -5.05
N GLU A 62 4.62 -13.37 -5.30
CA GLU A 62 6.08 -13.31 -5.15
C GLU A 62 6.53 -12.86 -3.75
N PHE A 63 5.60 -12.62 -2.82
CA PHE A 63 5.96 -12.13 -1.50
C PHE A 63 6.59 -13.24 -0.63
N PRO A 64 7.76 -13.00 0.00
CA PRO A 64 8.55 -11.75 0.02
C PRO A 64 9.46 -11.57 -1.20
N CYS A 65 9.57 -10.34 -1.74
CA CYS A 65 10.43 -10.03 -2.88
C CYS A 65 11.38 -8.83 -2.64
N ASP A 66 12.52 -8.82 -3.34
CA ASP A 66 13.55 -7.77 -3.23
C ASP A 66 13.07 -6.37 -3.65
N ARG A 67 12.03 -6.29 -4.50
CA ARG A 67 11.49 -5.00 -4.96
C ARG A 67 10.82 -4.23 -3.83
N MET A 68 10.22 -4.92 -2.87
CA MET A 68 9.48 -4.30 -1.77
C MET A 68 10.38 -3.35 -0.98
N GLU A 69 11.57 -3.81 -0.58
CA GLU A 69 12.52 -3.01 0.20
C GLU A 69 13.02 -1.80 -0.55
N LYS A 70 13.18 -1.92 -1.88
CA LYS A 70 13.59 -0.80 -2.73
C LYS A 70 12.47 0.24 -2.86
N LEU A 71 11.21 -0.21 -3.00
CA LEU A 71 10.05 0.67 -3.17
C LEU A 71 9.59 1.33 -1.87
N ILE A 72 9.77 0.65 -0.72
CA ILE A 72 9.31 1.09 0.60
C ILE A 72 10.50 1.22 1.56
N HIS A 73 11.64 1.70 1.06
CA HIS A 73 12.87 1.87 1.85
C HIS A 73 12.71 2.85 3.01
N TRP A 74 11.68 3.71 2.97
CA TRP A 74 11.36 4.68 4.02
C TRP A 74 10.70 4.06 5.26
N ASN A 75 10.23 2.80 5.19
CA ASN A 75 9.61 2.10 6.31
C ASN A 75 10.42 0.84 6.66
N PRO A 76 11.25 0.86 7.73
CA PRO A 76 12.07 -0.29 8.11
C PRO A 76 11.23 -1.50 8.55
N ASP A 77 10.02 -1.27 9.07
CA ASP A 77 9.13 -2.31 9.59
C ASP A 77 8.21 -2.91 8.51
N ILE A 78 8.37 -2.49 7.24
CA ILE A 78 7.46 -2.87 6.17
C ILE A 78 7.37 -4.39 5.97
N LYS A 79 8.49 -5.10 6.09
CA LYS A 79 8.52 -6.57 5.96
C LYS A 79 7.65 -7.22 7.01
N PHE A 80 7.83 -6.80 8.27
CA PHE A 80 7.10 -7.35 9.39
C PHE A 80 5.61 -7.03 9.25
N ARG A 81 5.27 -5.78 8.92
CA ARG A 81 3.88 -5.36 8.67
C ARG A 81 3.23 -6.21 7.58
N MET A 82 3.89 -6.38 6.44
CA MET A 82 3.36 -7.18 5.33
C MET A 82 3.21 -8.65 5.69
N PHE A 83 4.15 -9.20 6.47
CA PHE A 83 4.06 -10.57 6.95
C PHE A 83 2.84 -10.77 7.85
N GLN A 84 2.58 -9.84 8.78
CA GLN A 84 1.38 -9.90 9.64
C GLN A 84 0.11 -9.81 8.79
N LEU A 85 0.03 -8.87 7.84
CA LEU A 85 -1.12 -8.73 6.97
C LEU A 85 -1.35 -9.96 6.09
N LYS A 86 -0.29 -10.58 5.56
CA LYS A 86 -0.36 -11.85 4.83
C LYS A 86 -0.89 -12.97 5.73
N LYS A 87 -0.44 -13.06 6.98
CA LYS A 87 -0.93 -14.07 7.92
C LYS A 87 -2.43 -13.88 8.24
N THR A 88 -2.90 -12.63 8.28
CA THR A 88 -4.30 -12.31 8.58
C THR A 88 -5.25 -12.49 7.39
N TYR A 89 -4.80 -12.17 6.17
CA TYR A 89 -5.68 -12.08 4.98
C TYR A 89 -5.24 -12.95 3.80
N GLY A 90 -4.06 -13.56 3.85
CA GLY A 90 -3.61 -14.55 2.89
C GLY A 90 -4.34 -15.87 3.17
N THR A 91 -5.02 -16.38 2.14
CA THR A 91 -5.69 -17.68 2.17
C THR A 91 -4.71 -18.81 1.91
#